data_AF-A0A6A5GEF2-F1
#
_entry.id   AF-A0A6A5GEF2-F1
#
_cell.length_a   1.000
_cell.length_b   1.000
_cell.length_c   1.000
_cell.angle_alpha   90.00
_cell.angle_beta   90.00
_cell.angle_gamma   90.00
#
_symmetry.space_group_name_H-M   'P 1'
#
loop_
_entity.id
_entity.type
_entity.pdbx_description
1 polymer ?
#
loop_
_entity_poly.entity_id
_entity_poly.type
_entity_poly.pdbx_seq_one_letter_code
_entity_poly.pdbx_strand_id
1 'polypeptide(L)'
;MPINILNLPDDILIQIMQSLDVKTILLLRRICRKLLNFVDEVKPEIRLKSISISIHPDKISVIYRPDQGMYAIEYLNRTYQRVVTRGKGLIFINYDYSNDGKILNNENYVETFLRDFEMILKLQKTVLKNFELKWMSHEEEEKEKCQNLIEKLKKILEPYQKVLACDVMKLNVC
;
A
#
# COMPACT_ATOMS: atom_id res chain seq x y z
N MET A 1 7.20 -25.03 -24.65
CA MET A 1 7.47 -23.60 -24.87
C MET A 1 6.94 -22.85 -23.66
N PRO A 2 7.72 -22.01 -22.96
CA PRO A 2 7.21 -21.27 -21.82
C PRO A 2 6.19 -20.23 -22.29
N ILE A 3 5.03 -20.16 -21.62
CA ILE A 3 4.01 -19.15 -21.87
C ILE A 3 4.58 -17.80 -21.45
N ASN A 4 4.66 -16.85 -22.38
CA ASN A 4 5.01 -15.47 -22.08
C ASN A 4 3.71 -14.73 -21.76
N ILE A 5 3.57 -14.28 -20.51
CA ILE A 5 2.40 -13.53 -20.04
C ILE A 5 2.13 -12.30 -20.92
N LEU A 6 3.18 -11.71 -21.51
CA LEU A 6 3.10 -10.50 -22.34
C LEU A 6 2.52 -10.73 -23.74
N ASN A 7 2.27 -11.99 -24.12
CA ASN A 7 1.65 -12.36 -25.39
C ASN A 7 0.20 -12.83 -25.21
N LEU A 8 -0.32 -12.78 -23.98
CA LEU A 8 -1.72 -13.12 -23.71
C LEU A 8 -2.64 -11.96 -24.17
N PRO A 9 -3.84 -12.27 -24.64
CA PRO A 9 -4.90 -11.29 -24.86
C PRO A 9 -5.22 -10.44 -23.61
N ASP A 10 -5.64 -9.20 -23.83
CA ASP A 10 -5.88 -8.23 -22.75
C ASP A 10 -6.96 -8.69 -21.76
N ASP A 11 -8.01 -9.37 -22.22
CA ASP A 11 -9.08 -9.92 -21.38
C ASP A 11 -8.56 -10.97 -20.40
N ILE A 12 -7.63 -11.83 -20.85
CA ILE A 12 -6.95 -12.81 -19.98
C ILE A 12 -6.03 -12.09 -18.99
N LEU A 13 -5.30 -11.07 -19.43
CA LEU A 13 -4.45 -10.27 -18.55
C LEU A 13 -5.26 -9.54 -17.46
N ILE A 14 -6.44 -9.02 -17.79
CA ILE A 14 -7.37 -8.43 -16.80
C ILE A 14 -7.73 -9.46 -15.74
N GLN A 15 -8.16 -10.66 -16.15
CA GLN A 15 -8.57 -11.71 -15.22
C GLN A 15 -7.43 -12.12 -14.29
N ILE A 16 -6.22 -12.30 -14.84
CA ILE A 16 -5.02 -12.58 -14.05
C ILE A 16 -4.82 -11.46 -13.03
N MET A 17 -4.75 -10.19 -13.45
CA MET A 17 -4.51 -9.06 -12.53
C MET A 17 -5.56 -8.95 -11.43
N GLN A 18 -6.83 -9.19 -11.73
CA GLN A 18 -7.92 -9.19 -10.73
C GLN A 18 -7.83 -10.35 -9.73
N SER A 19 -7.12 -11.43 -10.07
CA SER A 19 -6.85 -12.56 -9.17
C SER A 19 -5.60 -12.36 -8.30
N LEU A 20 -4.74 -11.39 -8.65
CA LEU A 20 -3.50 -11.16 -7.93
C LEU A 20 -3.76 -10.41 -6.63
N ASP A 21 -2.95 -10.71 -5.63
CA ASP A 21 -2.93 -9.90 -4.42
C ASP A 21 -2.25 -8.55 -4.63
N VAL A 22 -2.54 -7.62 -3.71
CA VAL A 22 -1.99 -6.25 -3.73
C VAL A 22 -0.45 -6.24 -3.79
N LYS A 23 0.19 -7.17 -3.06
CA LYS A 23 1.65 -7.31 -3.03
C LYS A 23 2.17 -7.65 -4.44
N THR A 24 1.56 -8.61 -5.11
CA THR A 24 1.97 -9.09 -6.42
C THR A 24 1.76 -8.01 -7.47
N ILE A 25 0.65 -7.27 -7.41
CA ILE A 25 0.40 -6.13 -8.31
C ILE A 25 1.51 -5.08 -8.18
N LEU A 26 1.86 -4.67 -6.95
CA LEU A 26 2.95 -3.72 -6.69
C LEU A 26 4.31 -4.26 -7.19
N LEU A 27 4.57 -5.56 -6.98
CA LEU A 27 5.81 -6.20 -7.43
C LEU A 27 5.92 -6.24 -8.96
N LEU A 28 4.86 -6.67 -9.65
CA LEU A 28 4.83 -6.80 -11.12
C LEU A 28 5.06 -5.46 -11.80
N ARG A 29 4.40 -4.41 -11.31
CA ARG A 29 4.57 -3.04 -11.78
C ARG A 29 6.03 -2.58 -11.71
N ARG A 30 6.74 -2.96 -10.65
CA ARG A 30 8.14 -2.56 -10.44
C ARG A 30 9.12 -3.31 -11.35
N ILE A 31 8.83 -4.56 -11.71
CA ILE A 31 9.76 -5.40 -12.49
C ILE A 31 9.49 -5.37 -14.00
N CYS A 32 8.27 -5.03 -14.45
CA CYS A 32 7.89 -5.12 -15.85
C CYS A 32 7.18 -3.86 -16.34
N ARG A 33 7.83 -3.11 -17.25
CA ARG A 33 7.27 -1.89 -17.86
C ARG A 33 5.98 -2.13 -18.64
N LYS A 34 5.83 -3.26 -19.32
CA LYS A 34 4.60 -3.59 -20.05
C LYS A 34 3.42 -3.83 -19.10
N LEU A 35 3.64 -4.59 -18.02
CA LEU A 35 2.60 -4.81 -17.01
C LEU A 35 2.27 -3.52 -16.24
N LEU A 36 3.27 -2.68 -15.97
CA LEU A 36 3.07 -1.32 -15.47
C LEU A 36 2.12 -0.53 -16.37
N ASN A 37 2.44 -0.41 -17.67
CA ASN A 37 1.61 0.34 -18.61
C ASN A 37 0.20 -0.25 -18.69
N PHE A 38 0.07 -1.58 -18.74
CA PHE A 38 -1.22 -2.26 -18.74
C PHE A 38 -2.05 -1.94 -17.49
N VAL A 39 -1.47 -2.03 -16.29
CA VAL A 39 -2.18 -1.70 -15.04
C VAL A 39 -2.58 -0.23 -15.01
N ASP A 40 -1.73 0.67 -15.51
CA ASP A 40 -2.00 2.10 -15.56
C ASP A 40 -3.09 2.47 -16.59
N GLU A 41 -3.14 1.78 -17.74
CA GLU A 41 -4.13 1.98 -18.80
C GLU A 41 -5.48 1.31 -18.49
N VAL A 42 -5.45 0.04 -18.13
CA VAL A 42 -6.65 -0.81 -17.98
C VAL A 42 -7.28 -0.69 -16.58
N LYS A 43 -6.47 -0.38 -15.56
CA LYS A 43 -6.89 -0.21 -14.16
C LYS A 43 -7.77 -1.36 -13.67
N PRO A 44 -7.22 -2.59 -13.58
CA PRO A 44 -7.96 -3.76 -13.09
C PRO A 44 -8.40 -3.54 -11.64
N GLU A 45 -9.64 -3.88 -11.34
CA GLU A 45 -10.25 -3.63 -10.03
C GLU A 45 -9.72 -4.60 -8.95
N ILE A 46 -9.29 -4.07 -7.79
CA ILE A 46 -8.72 -4.89 -6.69
C ILE A 46 -9.72 -5.27 -5.58
N ARG A 47 -10.95 -4.72 -5.57
CA ARG A 47 -12.09 -5.10 -4.70
C ARG A 47 -11.75 -5.27 -3.20
N LEU A 48 -11.00 -4.34 -2.63
CA LEU A 48 -10.76 -4.32 -1.18
C LEU A 48 -12.06 -4.03 -0.41
N LYS A 49 -12.20 -4.65 0.76
CA LYS A 49 -13.28 -4.37 1.71
C LYS A 49 -12.85 -3.39 2.78
N SER A 50 -11.59 -3.47 3.21
CA SER A 50 -11.07 -2.50 4.16
C SER A 50 -9.59 -2.23 3.97
N ILE A 51 -9.20 -1.03 4.41
CA ILE A 51 -7.81 -0.60 4.51
C ILE A 51 -7.62 -0.02 5.91
N SER A 52 -6.60 -0.51 6.64
CA SER A 52 -6.17 0.08 7.91
C SER A 52 -4.72 0.54 7.77
N ILE A 53 -4.44 1.79 8.12
CA ILE A 53 -3.11 2.38 8.09
C ILE A 53 -2.71 2.75 9.52
N SER A 54 -1.51 2.37 9.92
CA SER A 54 -0.90 2.73 11.20
C SER A 54 0.40 3.47 10.94
N ILE A 55 0.49 4.70 11.43
CA ILE A 55 1.62 5.59 11.22
C ILE A 55 2.40 5.74 12.51
N HIS A 56 3.68 5.39 12.43
CA HIS A 56 4.72 5.63 13.41
C HIS A 56 5.76 6.59 12.80
N PRO A 57 6.58 7.25 13.63
CA PRO A 57 7.61 8.20 13.17
C PRO A 57 8.62 7.60 12.17
N ASP A 58 8.91 6.31 12.32
CA ASP A 58 9.90 5.58 11.52
C ASP A 58 9.28 4.43 10.71
N LYS A 59 7.95 4.31 10.71
CA LYS A 59 7.27 3.21 10.03
C LYS A 59 5.84 3.55 9.65
N ILE A 60 5.42 3.15 8.46
CA ILE A 60 4.00 3.09 8.08
C ILE A 60 3.64 1.63 7.82
N SER A 61 2.63 1.13 8.53
CA SER A 61 2.09 -0.22 8.31
C SER A 61 0.70 -0.09 7.70
N VAL A 62 0.46 -0.81 6.60
CA VAL A 62 -0.83 -0.83 5.91
C VAL A 62 -1.35 -2.25 5.83
N ILE A 63 -2.61 -2.43 6.18
CA ILE A 63 -3.31 -3.70 6.08
C ILE A 63 -4.43 -3.56 5.06
N TYR A 64 -4.34 -4.35 3.98
CA TYR A 64 -5.36 -4.48 2.95
C TYR A 64 -6.16 -5.77 3.18
N ARG A 65 -7.49 -5.66 3.23
CA ARG A 65 -8.38 -6.81 3.40
C ARG A 65 -9.35 -6.90 2.21
N PRO A 66 -9.10 -7.79 1.23
CA PRO A 66 -10.09 -8.18 0.23
C PRO A 66 -11.10 -9.19 0.81
N ASP A 67 -11.91 -9.81 -0.05
CA ASP A 67 -12.90 -10.82 0.36
C ASP A 67 -12.27 -12.06 1.03
N GLN A 68 -11.05 -12.41 0.66
CA GLN A 68 -10.33 -13.55 1.22
C GLN A 68 -8.91 -13.15 1.62
N GLY A 69 -8.57 -13.39 2.89
CA GLY A 69 -7.24 -13.15 3.43
C GLY A 69 -6.99 -11.70 3.84
N MET A 70 -5.71 -11.41 4.09
CA MET A 70 -5.23 -10.12 4.56
C MET A 70 -3.78 -9.96 4.13
N TYR A 71 -3.42 -8.77 3.64
CA TYR A 71 -2.06 -8.44 3.22
C TYR A 71 -1.56 -7.26 4.03
N ALA A 72 -0.39 -7.41 4.64
CA ALA A 72 0.30 -6.34 5.35
C ALA A 72 1.50 -5.85 4.54
N ILE A 73 1.65 -4.54 4.45
CA ILE A 73 2.81 -3.88 3.85
C ILE A 73 3.36 -2.91 4.88
N GLU A 74 4.68 -2.97 5.11
CA GLU A 74 5.37 -2.03 6.00
C GLU A 74 6.37 -1.21 5.17
N TYR A 75 6.35 0.10 5.39
CA TYR A 75 7.29 1.07 4.84
C TYR A 75 8.13 1.58 6.00
N LEU A 76 9.43 1.28 6.00
CA LEU A 76 10.31 1.55 7.15
C LEU A 76 11.32 2.64 6.82
N ASN A 77 11.56 3.51 7.78
CA ASN A 77 12.73 4.39 7.76
C ASN A 77 14.01 3.54 7.80
N ARG A 78 15.06 3.96 7.10
CA ARG A 78 16.34 3.24 7.04
C ARG A 78 17.00 3.08 8.40
N THR A 79 16.79 4.03 9.29
CA THR A 79 17.35 4.03 10.65
C THR A 79 16.50 3.22 11.64
N TYR A 80 15.37 2.65 11.20
CA TYR A 80 14.48 1.89 12.06
C TYR A 80 15.12 0.57 12.51
N GLN A 81 15.35 0.42 13.81
CA GLN A 81 15.82 -0.82 14.42
C GLN A 81 14.65 -1.63 15.01
N ARG A 82 14.48 -2.88 14.58
CA ARG A 82 13.39 -3.76 15.01
C ARG A 82 13.78 -4.54 16.27
N VAL A 83 13.07 -4.35 17.37
CA VAL A 83 13.06 -5.33 18.49
C VAL A 83 11.99 -6.37 18.17
N VAL A 84 12.38 -7.61 17.86
CA VAL A 84 11.45 -8.66 17.41
C VAL A 84 11.05 -9.58 18.56
N THR A 85 9.79 -9.51 19.01
CA THR A 85 9.13 -10.57 19.77
C THR A 85 8.28 -11.41 18.80
N ARG A 86 8.66 -12.68 18.61
CA ARG A 86 8.01 -13.60 17.65
C ARG A 86 6.53 -13.86 18.00
N GLY A 87 5.65 -13.68 17.02
CA GLY A 87 4.25 -14.15 17.02
C GLY A 87 3.81 -14.48 15.59
N LYS A 88 3.18 -15.63 15.39
CA LYS A 88 2.93 -16.28 14.08
C LYS A 88 1.96 -15.50 13.17
N GLY A 89 2.33 -15.39 11.89
CA GLY A 89 1.39 -15.19 10.78
C GLY A 89 1.18 -13.76 10.28
N LEU A 90 2.21 -13.08 9.76
CA LEU A 90 2.11 -11.86 8.95
C LEU A 90 3.30 -11.80 7.97
N ILE A 91 3.07 -11.41 6.73
CA ILE A 91 4.13 -11.17 5.74
C ILE A 91 4.69 -9.78 5.98
N PHE A 92 6.01 -9.70 6.19
CA PHE A 92 6.76 -8.47 6.49
C PHE A 92 7.46 -7.97 5.23
N ILE A 93 7.39 -6.66 4.94
CA ILE A 93 8.39 -6.01 4.07
C ILE A 93 9.42 -5.36 5.01
N ASN A 94 10.48 -6.10 5.31
CA ASN A 94 11.55 -5.68 6.20
C ASN A 94 12.70 -5.04 5.40
N TYR A 95 13.36 -4.02 5.96
CA TYR A 95 14.52 -3.36 5.36
C TYR A 95 15.86 -3.96 5.78
N ASP A 96 15.87 -5.01 6.61
CA ASP A 96 17.05 -5.84 6.79
C ASP A 96 16.68 -7.24 7.26
N TYR A 97 17.29 -8.23 6.58
CA TYR A 97 17.21 -9.68 6.75
C TYR A 97 15.85 -10.36 6.42
N SER A 98 15.94 -11.29 5.46
CA SER A 98 14.88 -11.80 4.58
C SER A 98 13.84 -12.71 5.29
N ASN A 99 12.69 -13.02 4.68
CA ASN A 99 12.68 -13.88 3.48
C ASN A 99 11.97 -13.40 2.20
N ASP A 100 11.19 -12.30 2.19
CA ASP A 100 10.58 -11.80 0.92
C ASP A 100 10.48 -10.25 0.82
N GLY A 101 11.17 -9.51 1.69
CA GLY A 101 11.27 -8.05 1.59
C GLY A 101 12.20 -7.66 0.43
N LYS A 102 11.82 -6.67 -0.39
CA LYS A 102 12.67 -6.16 -1.46
C LYS A 102 13.05 -4.71 -1.20
N ILE A 103 14.34 -4.48 -1.02
CA ILE A 103 14.98 -3.18 -0.80
C ILE A 103 14.65 -2.25 -1.99
N LEU A 104 14.15 -1.06 -1.68
CA LEU A 104 14.03 0.05 -2.63
C LEU A 104 15.26 0.95 -2.47
N ASN A 105 16.03 1.10 -3.54
CA ASN A 105 17.27 1.88 -3.55
C ASN A 105 16.99 3.36 -3.25
N ASN A 106 17.41 3.81 -2.07
CA ASN A 106 17.47 5.20 -1.63
C ASN A 106 16.15 6.00 -1.67
N GLU A 107 15.00 5.34 -1.73
CA GLU A 107 13.71 6.02 -1.70
C GLU A 107 13.29 6.36 -0.25
N ASN A 108 12.66 7.54 -0.08
CA ASN A 108 12.05 7.94 1.17
C ASN A 108 10.79 7.08 1.41
N TYR A 109 10.72 6.39 2.56
CA TYR A 109 9.65 5.44 2.86
C TYR A 109 8.25 6.06 2.84
N VAL A 110 8.13 7.35 3.21
CA VAL A 110 6.87 8.09 3.14
C VAL A 110 6.45 8.31 1.69
N GLU A 111 7.38 8.78 0.85
CA GLU A 111 7.09 9.02 -0.57
C GLU A 111 6.76 7.73 -1.32
N THR A 112 7.48 6.64 -1.01
CA THR A 112 7.17 5.30 -1.52
C THR A 112 5.75 4.89 -1.11
N PHE A 113 5.40 5.02 0.17
CA PHE A 113 4.07 4.70 0.67
C PHE A 113 2.99 5.51 -0.06
N LEU A 114 3.15 6.83 -0.15
CA LEU A 114 2.19 7.73 -0.78
C LEU A 114 1.92 7.34 -2.24
N ARG A 115 3.00 7.07 -3.00
CA ARG A 115 2.91 6.63 -4.40
C ARG A 115 2.20 5.29 -4.54
N ASP A 116 2.61 4.29 -3.76
CA ASP A 116 2.06 2.94 -3.85
C ASP A 116 0.60 2.91 -3.38
N PHE A 117 0.27 3.70 -2.34
CA PHE A 117 -1.08 3.81 -1.83
C PHE A 117 -2.01 4.55 -2.80
N GLU A 118 -1.58 5.66 -3.41
CA GLU A 118 -2.36 6.35 -4.44
C GLU A 118 -2.69 5.41 -5.61
N MET A 119 -1.73 4.58 -6.04
CA MET A 119 -1.96 3.58 -7.07
C MET A 119 -3.06 2.59 -6.66
N ILE A 120 -3.01 2.07 -5.44
CA ILE A 120 -4.02 1.14 -4.94
C ILE A 120 -5.41 1.79 -4.96
N LEU A 121 -5.51 3.08 -4.60
CA LEU A 121 -6.77 3.82 -4.68
C LEU A 121 -7.27 3.99 -6.12
N LYS A 122 -6.36 4.22 -7.08
CA LYS A 122 -6.72 4.26 -8.52
C LYS A 122 -7.31 2.94 -9.03
N LEU A 123 -6.86 1.82 -8.46
CA LEU A 123 -7.33 0.48 -8.79
C LEU A 123 -8.56 0.04 -7.96
N GLN A 124 -8.97 0.85 -6.99
CA GLN A 124 -10.10 0.58 -6.11
C GLN A 124 -11.31 1.42 -6.54
N LYS A 125 -12.23 0.83 -7.30
CA LYS A 125 -13.45 1.46 -7.82
C LYS A 125 -14.63 1.27 -6.90
N THR A 126 -14.68 0.18 -6.13
CA THR A 126 -15.78 -0.05 -5.19
C THR A 126 -15.55 0.66 -3.86
N VAL A 127 -16.62 1.14 -3.24
CA VAL A 127 -16.55 1.77 -1.91
C VAL A 127 -16.07 0.75 -0.86
N LEU A 128 -15.11 1.15 -0.03
CA LEU A 128 -14.63 0.37 1.10
C LEU A 128 -15.72 0.28 2.18
N LYS A 129 -15.82 -0.88 2.83
CA LYS A 129 -16.66 -1.04 4.02
C LYS A 129 -16.06 -0.33 5.24
N ASN A 130 -14.73 -0.26 5.31
CA ASN A 130 -14.03 0.39 6.39
C ASN A 130 -12.70 0.99 5.91
N PHE A 131 -12.43 2.23 6.31
CA PHE A 131 -11.13 2.87 6.16
C PHE A 131 -10.71 3.41 7.51
N GLU A 132 -9.50 3.06 7.94
CA GLU A 132 -9.01 3.38 9.29
C GLU A 132 -7.59 3.94 9.20
N LEU A 133 -7.36 5.05 9.90
CA LEU A 133 -6.06 5.70 10.02
C LEU A 133 -5.72 5.87 11.50
N LYS A 134 -4.60 5.30 11.94
CA LYS A 134 -4.12 5.37 13.33
C LYS A 134 -2.77 6.05 13.40
N TRP A 135 -2.62 6.92 14.39
CA TRP A 135 -1.37 7.55 14.77
C TRP A 135 -0.84 6.86 16.02
N MET A 136 0.42 6.46 15.99
CA MET A 136 1.05 5.68 17.05
C MET A 136 2.30 6.42 17.53
N SER A 137 2.11 7.67 17.94
CA SER A 137 3.14 8.57 18.47
C SER A 137 2.72 9.09 19.83
N HIS A 138 3.69 9.24 20.73
CA HIS A 138 3.49 9.74 22.09
C HIS A 138 4.32 11.00 22.39
N GLU A 139 5.23 11.40 21.50
CA GLU A 139 6.18 12.49 21.71
C GLU A 139 5.90 13.70 20.80
N GLU A 140 6.28 14.90 21.25
CA GLU A 140 5.89 16.15 20.59
C GLU A 140 6.64 16.40 19.26
N GLU A 141 7.91 16.02 19.15
CA GLU A 141 8.70 16.11 17.91
C GLU A 141 8.16 15.15 16.82
N GLU A 142 7.62 14.02 17.23
CA GLU A 142 7.02 13.03 16.34
C GLU A 142 5.68 13.54 15.75
N LYS A 143 4.94 14.40 16.47
CA LYS A 143 3.69 15.00 15.99
C LYS A 143 3.92 15.87 14.75
N GLU A 144 5.03 16.61 14.67
CA GLU A 144 5.33 17.44 13.50
C GLU A 144 5.56 16.60 12.23
N LYS A 145 6.33 15.51 12.35
CA LYS A 145 6.53 14.55 11.24
C LYS A 145 5.21 13.92 10.81
N CYS A 146 4.36 13.53 11.77
CA CYS A 146 3.01 13.04 11.49
C CYS A 146 2.15 14.08 10.79
N GLN A 147 2.22 15.35 11.18
CA GLN A 147 1.45 16.43 10.57
C GLN A 147 1.81 16.64 9.08
N ASN A 148 3.11 16.61 8.73
CA ASN A 148 3.53 16.71 7.33
C ASN A 148 2.97 15.55 6.49
N LEU A 149 3.02 14.34 7.03
CA LEU A 149 2.43 13.16 6.38
C LEU A 149 0.90 13.27 6.24
N ILE A 150 0.20 13.85 7.23
CA ILE A 150 -1.25 14.13 7.12
C ILE A 150 -1.54 15.01 5.93
N GLU A 151 -0.83 16.12 5.80
CA GLU A 151 -1.11 17.08 4.72
C GLU A 151 -0.87 16.45 3.34
N LYS A 152 0.15 15.60 3.22
CA LYS A 152 0.38 14.81 1.99
C LYS A 152 -0.72 13.78 1.76
N LEU A 153 -1.13 13.05 2.80
CA LEU A 153 -2.21 12.07 2.72
C LEU A 153 -3.53 12.71 2.33
N LYS A 154 -3.91 13.84 2.95
CA LYS A 154 -5.15 14.56 2.62
C LYS A 154 -5.22 14.89 1.14
N LYS A 155 -4.13 15.44 0.57
CA LYS A 155 -4.04 15.75 -0.86
C LYS A 155 -4.22 14.52 -1.75
N ILE A 156 -3.64 13.38 -1.35
CA ILE A 156 -3.76 12.14 -2.12
C ILE A 156 -5.15 11.53 -1.98
N LEU A 157 -5.79 11.63 -0.81
CA LEU A 157 -7.07 11.00 -0.53
C LEU A 157 -8.28 11.82 -1.00
N GLU A 158 -8.13 13.14 -1.17
CA GLU A 158 -9.20 14.05 -1.59
C GLU A 158 -9.96 13.57 -2.84
N PRO A 159 -9.31 13.12 -3.93
CA PRO A 159 -10.01 12.61 -5.10
C PRO A 159 -10.77 11.29 -4.85
N TYR A 160 -10.44 10.56 -3.78
CA TYR A 160 -10.93 9.21 -3.49
C TYR A 160 -11.86 9.15 -2.27
N GLN A 161 -12.30 10.28 -1.72
CA GLN A 161 -13.21 10.35 -0.55
C GLN A 161 -14.43 9.42 -0.69
N LYS A 162 -15.04 9.38 -1.88
CA LYS A 162 -16.19 8.50 -2.18
C LYS A 162 -15.85 7.02 -2.04
N VAL A 163 -14.69 6.62 -2.54
CA VAL A 163 -14.20 5.22 -2.46
C VAL A 163 -13.88 4.86 -1.01
N LEU A 164 -13.32 5.79 -0.24
CA LEU A 164 -12.96 5.56 1.15
C LEU A 164 -14.16 5.55 2.11
N ALA A 165 -15.33 6.03 1.66
CA ALA A 165 -16.47 6.36 2.53
C ALA A 165 -16.05 7.20 3.75
N CYS A 166 -15.08 8.09 3.56
CA CYS A 166 -14.44 8.83 4.63
C CYS A 166 -14.36 10.32 4.27
N ASP A 167 -14.66 11.17 5.25
CA ASP A 167 -14.41 12.60 5.15
C ASP A 167 -12.92 12.86 5.49
N VAL A 168 -12.12 12.97 4.44
CA VAL A 168 -10.66 13.18 4.52
C VAL A 168 -10.31 14.46 5.30
N MET A 169 -11.22 15.44 5.36
CA MET A 169 -11.02 16.69 6.10
C MET A 169 -11.06 16.48 7.62
N LYS A 170 -11.63 15.35 8.09
CA LYS A 170 -11.67 14.97 9.50
C LYS A 170 -10.46 14.13 9.95
N LEU A 171 -9.52 13.84 9.05
CA LEU A 171 -8.27 13.17 9.43
C LEU A 171 -7.41 14.15 10.24
N ASN A 172 -7.33 13.90 11.55
CA ASN A 172 -6.52 14.65 12.49
C ASN A 172 -5.50 13.72 13.18
N VAL A 173 -4.37 14.26 13.63
CA VAL A 173 -3.52 13.57 14.61
C VAL A 173 -4.29 13.56 15.94
N CYS A 174 -4.32 12.42 16.63
CA CYS A 174 -4.80 12.34 18.02
C CYS A 174 -3.71 12.80 18.99
#